data_AF-A0A847B8F4-F1
#
_entry.id   AF-A0A847B8F4-F1
#
_cell.length_a   1.000
_cell.length_b   1.000
_cell.length_c   1.000
_cell.angle_alpha   90.00
_cell.angle_beta   90.00
_cell.angle_gamma   90.00
#
_symmetry.space_group_name_H-M   'P 1'
#
loop_
_entity.id
_entity.type
_entity.pdbx_description
1 polymer ?
#
loop_
_entity_poly.entity_id
_entity_poly.type
_entity_poly.pdbx_seq_one_letter_code
_entity_poly.pdbx_strand_id
1 'polypeptide(L)'
;NHFSTIGLLGMNETCLNARWIKAPLSDTKAQTFTKNVLNHMRERLSNYQVRYGDLYNLEATPAESTSYRLAKHDRIQFPNIITASENDQVPYYTNSSHLPVGYTDDIFSALDIQDDLQTLYTSGTVFHTFLGEKLPSWKSCMNLVKKIAENYHIPYYTISPTYSVCKDHGYFKGEVLACPNCGNKTEVYSRITGYYRPIQNWNDGKTQEYKQRKEYDMNNSKLTNDNCSPTTGCALPDLEIDGAVEINKNTMLFATHTCPNCKMAKMLLDKAGIKYDLIYADEEENKEIALRYNVLKVPTLFVPKDNGFEVFENASNIKDFIERK
;
A
#
# COMPACT_ATOMS: atom_id res chain seq x y z
N ASN A 1 9.30 -11.13 -16.91
CA ASN A 1 9.84 -10.50 -15.68
C ASN A 1 8.98 -10.89 -14.48
N HIS A 2 9.52 -11.70 -13.57
CA HIS A 2 8.87 -12.08 -12.32
C HIS A 2 9.65 -11.49 -11.14
N PHE A 3 8.95 -11.12 -10.06
CA PHE A 3 9.57 -10.70 -8.81
C PHE A 3 9.65 -11.88 -7.84
N SER A 4 10.75 -11.96 -7.11
CA SER A 4 10.89 -12.77 -5.90
C SER A 4 10.37 -11.97 -4.70
N THR A 5 9.16 -12.31 -4.27
CA THR A 5 8.45 -11.53 -3.25
C THR A 5 8.82 -11.95 -1.84
N ILE A 6 9.19 -10.96 -1.01
CA ILE A 6 9.30 -11.14 0.43
C ILE A 6 8.12 -10.45 1.11
N GLY A 7 7.39 -11.23 1.89
CA GLY A 7 6.22 -10.80 2.62
C GLY A 7 6.47 -10.53 4.10
N LEU A 8 5.57 -9.76 4.70
CA LEU A 8 5.48 -9.53 6.15
C LEU A 8 4.08 -9.92 6.63
N LEU A 9 3.99 -10.39 7.87
CA LEU A 9 2.74 -10.62 8.59
C LEU A 9 2.92 -10.29 10.08
N GLY A 10 1.86 -9.78 10.73
CA GLY A 10 1.78 -9.71 12.19
C GLY A 10 2.67 -8.63 12.82
N MET A 11 2.87 -7.48 12.16
CA MET A 11 3.71 -6.42 12.72
C MET A 11 3.14 -5.84 14.02
N ASN A 12 1.82 -5.69 14.12
CA ASN A 12 1.20 -5.25 15.37
C ASN A 12 1.53 -6.22 16.53
N GLU A 13 1.38 -7.52 16.30
CA GLU A 13 1.68 -8.53 17.32
C GLU A 13 3.19 -8.64 17.59
N THR A 14 4.03 -8.41 16.59
CA THR A 14 5.49 -8.26 16.78
C THR A 14 5.80 -7.14 17.76
N CYS A 15 5.20 -5.96 17.58
CA CYS A 15 5.38 -4.80 18.46
C CYS A 15 4.83 -5.04 19.88
N LEU A 16 3.72 -5.78 20.02
CA LEU A 16 3.15 -6.15 21.32
C LEU A 16 4.06 -7.13 22.09
N ASN A 17 4.58 -8.15 21.39
CA ASN A 17 5.41 -9.19 22.02
C ASN A 17 6.87 -8.75 22.24
N ALA A 18 7.39 -7.82 21.43
CA ALA A 18 8.75 -7.31 21.58
C ALA A 18 8.92 -6.60 22.93
N ARG A 19 9.77 -7.16 23.80
CA ARG A 19 9.93 -6.71 25.19
C ARG A 19 10.36 -5.25 25.32
N TRP A 20 11.04 -4.70 24.30
CA TRP A 20 11.53 -3.33 24.25
C TRP A 20 10.54 -2.34 23.60
N ILE A 21 9.42 -2.82 23.04
CA ILE A 21 8.37 -1.97 22.44
C ILE A 21 7.12 -2.01 23.30
N LYS A 22 6.52 -3.20 23.46
CA LYS A 22 5.28 -3.46 24.22
C LYS A 22 4.19 -2.41 23.95
N ALA A 23 3.91 -2.17 22.67
CA ALA A 23 2.83 -1.27 22.27
C ALA A 23 2.19 -1.69 20.95
N PRO A 24 0.90 -1.38 20.77
CA PRO A 24 0.21 -1.61 19.51
C PRO A 24 0.73 -0.69 18.42
N LEU A 25 0.43 -1.02 17.17
CA LEU A 25 0.85 -0.24 16.00
C LEU A 25 0.24 1.18 15.95
N SER A 26 -0.76 1.45 16.77
CA SER A 26 -1.30 2.81 16.95
C SER A 26 -0.40 3.74 17.76
N ASP A 27 0.63 3.21 18.44
CA ASP A 27 1.61 4.00 19.20
C ASP A 27 2.78 4.44 18.30
N THR A 28 3.19 5.71 18.40
CA THR A 28 4.27 6.30 17.59
C THR A 28 5.60 5.55 17.71
N LYS A 29 5.90 4.94 18.86
CA LYS A 29 7.14 4.14 19.02
C LYS A 29 7.08 2.83 18.21
N ALA A 30 5.92 2.20 18.15
CA ALA A 30 5.69 1.00 17.35
C ALA A 30 5.67 1.33 15.85
N GLN A 31 5.09 2.48 15.47
CA GLN A 31 5.15 3.00 14.10
C GLN A 31 6.59 3.26 13.68
N THR A 32 7.39 3.93 14.52
CA THR A 32 8.81 4.21 14.24
C THR A 32 9.60 2.92 14.03
N PHE A 33 9.42 1.94 14.92
CA PHE A 33 10.05 0.63 14.75
C PHE A 33 9.62 -0.05 13.44
N THR A 34 8.32 -0.01 13.13
CA THR A 34 7.78 -0.61 11.90
C THR A 34 8.38 0.03 10.65
N LYS A 35 8.45 1.38 10.60
CA LYS A 35 9.10 2.12 9.49
C LYS A 35 10.56 1.69 9.32
N ASN A 36 11.31 1.57 10.42
CA ASN A 36 12.70 1.12 10.39
C ASN A 36 12.84 -0.31 9.85
N VAL A 37 11.97 -1.24 10.25
CA VAL A 37 11.95 -2.61 9.74
C VAL A 37 11.63 -2.63 8.25
N LEU A 38 10.59 -1.93 7.81
CA LEU A 38 10.20 -1.88 6.40
C LEU A 38 11.31 -1.28 5.52
N ASN A 39 11.91 -0.16 5.95
CA ASN A 39 13.05 0.43 5.25
C ASN A 39 14.26 -0.50 5.20
N HIS A 40 14.59 -1.15 6.32
CA HIS A 40 15.65 -2.14 6.35
C HIS A 40 15.38 -3.27 5.35
N MET A 41 14.16 -3.81 5.31
CA MET A 41 13.78 -4.84 4.34
C MET A 41 13.94 -4.34 2.90
N ARG A 42 13.47 -3.13 2.56
CA ARG A 42 13.65 -2.53 1.23
C ARG A 42 15.12 -2.45 0.82
N GLU A 43 15.99 -1.98 1.71
CA GLU A 43 17.43 -1.89 1.47
C GLU A 43 18.06 -3.27 1.24
N ARG A 44 17.68 -4.27 2.06
CA ARG A 44 18.14 -5.65 1.91
C ARG A 44 17.72 -6.24 0.57
N LEU A 45 16.48 -6.03 0.15
CA LEU A 45 15.97 -6.49 -1.14
C LEU A 45 16.73 -5.85 -2.30
N SER A 46 17.02 -4.55 -2.23
CA SER A 46 17.85 -3.87 -3.24
C SER A 46 19.25 -4.49 -3.35
N ASN A 47 19.88 -4.77 -2.20
CA ASN A 47 21.17 -5.46 -2.18
C ASN A 47 21.08 -6.87 -2.79
N TYR A 48 19.97 -7.58 -2.58
CA TYR A 48 19.74 -8.89 -3.20
C TYR A 48 19.55 -8.78 -4.71
N GLN A 49 18.86 -7.75 -5.21
CA GLN A 49 18.75 -7.50 -6.65
C GLN A 49 20.12 -7.28 -7.29
N VAL A 50 20.98 -6.46 -6.65
CA VAL A 50 22.34 -6.20 -7.12
C VAL A 50 23.19 -7.48 -7.12
N ARG A 51 23.11 -8.25 -6.02
CA ARG A 51 23.95 -9.43 -5.82
C ARG A 51 23.59 -10.60 -6.71
N TYR A 52 22.29 -10.87 -6.87
CA TYR A 52 21.80 -12.08 -7.53
C TYR A 52 21.31 -11.83 -8.95
N GLY A 53 21.05 -10.57 -9.33
CA GLY A 53 20.58 -10.22 -10.68
C GLY A 53 19.08 -10.43 -10.91
N ASP A 54 18.36 -10.96 -9.91
CA ASP A 54 16.91 -11.15 -9.90
C ASP A 54 16.17 -9.91 -9.37
N LEU A 55 14.89 -9.78 -9.71
CA LEU A 55 14.02 -8.73 -9.17
C LEU A 55 13.41 -9.18 -7.84
N TYR A 56 13.42 -8.31 -6.83
CA TYR A 56 12.84 -8.58 -5.51
C TYR A 56 11.92 -7.43 -5.10
N ASN A 57 10.85 -7.75 -4.37
CA ASN A 57 9.92 -6.74 -3.86
C ASN A 57 9.42 -7.08 -2.47
N LEU A 58 8.95 -6.05 -1.77
CA LEU A 58 8.33 -6.14 -0.46
C LEU A 58 6.81 -6.06 -0.62
N GLU A 59 6.09 -7.05 -0.10
CA GLU A 59 4.64 -7.16 -0.19
C GLU A 59 3.98 -7.20 1.19
N ALA A 60 2.86 -6.49 1.32
CA ALA A 60 1.94 -6.61 2.42
C ALA A 60 1.08 -7.86 2.19
N THR A 61 1.58 -9.02 2.62
CA THR A 61 0.97 -10.32 2.34
C THR A 61 -0.49 -10.42 2.82
N PRO A 62 -1.45 -10.76 1.93
CA PRO A 62 -2.85 -10.94 2.31
C PRO A 62 -3.08 -12.03 3.35
N ALA A 63 -2.20 -13.03 3.42
CA ALA A 63 -2.09 -14.01 4.50
C ALA A 63 -3.41 -14.70 4.93
N GLU A 64 -4.33 -14.96 3.98
CA GLU A 64 -5.69 -15.48 4.28
C GLU A 64 -5.68 -16.69 5.22
N SER A 65 -4.91 -17.72 4.88
CA SER A 65 -4.74 -18.93 5.69
C SER A 65 -3.50 -18.87 6.59
N THR A 66 -2.44 -18.22 6.11
CA THR A 66 -1.15 -18.14 6.81
C THR A 66 -1.27 -17.39 8.14
N SER A 67 -2.09 -16.34 8.22
CA SER A 67 -2.33 -15.59 9.46
C SER A 67 -2.77 -16.49 10.61
N TYR A 68 -3.85 -17.25 10.40
CA TYR A 68 -4.37 -18.21 11.37
C TYR A 68 -3.36 -19.34 11.66
N ARG A 69 -2.79 -19.91 10.59
CA ARG A 69 -1.91 -21.08 10.70
C ARG A 69 -0.67 -20.78 11.54
N LEU A 70 0.02 -19.67 11.28
CA LEU A 70 1.24 -19.31 12.03
C LEU A 70 0.92 -18.98 13.49
N ALA A 71 -0.11 -18.16 13.75
CA ALA A 71 -0.52 -17.84 15.11
C ALA A 71 -0.91 -19.10 15.92
N LYS A 72 -1.55 -20.09 15.30
CA LYS A 72 -1.85 -21.37 15.94
C LYS A 72 -0.59 -22.14 16.33
N HIS A 73 0.41 -22.22 15.44
CA HIS A 73 1.68 -22.88 15.75
C HIS A 73 2.44 -22.16 16.85
N ASP A 74 2.50 -20.83 16.79
CA ASP A 74 3.20 -20.03 17.78
C ASP A 74 2.53 -20.12 19.15
N ARG A 75 1.21 -20.20 19.24
CA ARG A 75 0.49 -20.45 20.51
C ARG A 75 0.81 -21.81 21.13
N ILE A 76 1.00 -22.84 20.31
CA ILE A 76 1.40 -24.17 20.80
C ILE A 76 2.82 -24.11 21.40
N GLN A 77 3.74 -23.42 20.72
CA GLN A 77 5.12 -23.32 21.15
C GLN A 77 5.33 -22.30 22.30
N PHE A 78 4.56 -21.22 22.27
CA PHE A 78 4.65 -20.07 23.16
C PHE A 78 3.23 -19.72 23.67
N PRO A 79 2.72 -20.40 24.73
CA PRO A 79 1.34 -20.22 25.19
C PRO A 79 0.95 -18.78 25.53
N ASN A 80 1.92 -17.98 25.99
CA ASN A 80 1.73 -16.59 26.39
C ASN A 80 1.95 -15.58 25.24
N ILE A 81 2.16 -16.03 24.00
CA ILE A 81 2.32 -15.10 22.87
C ILE A 81 1.03 -14.32 22.63
N ILE A 82 1.17 -13.01 22.44
CA ILE A 82 0.04 -12.13 22.15
C ILE A 82 -0.30 -12.26 20.67
N THR A 83 -1.56 -12.58 20.37
CA THR A 83 -2.13 -12.64 19.01
C THR A 83 -3.19 -11.57 18.84
N ALA A 84 -3.65 -11.31 17.62
CA ALA A 84 -4.69 -10.30 17.37
C ALA A 84 -6.08 -10.72 17.89
N SER A 85 -6.32 -12.03 18.02
CA SER A 85 -7.62 -12.53 18.43
C SER A 85 -7.90 -12.31 19.92
N GLU A 86 -9.14 -11.92 20.23
CA GLU A 86 -9.71 -11.94 21.58
C GLU A 86 -10.16 -13.35 22.02
N ASN A 87 -10.26 -14.29 21.08
CA ASN A 87 -10.61 -15.67 21.35
C ASN A 87 -9.35 -16.55 21.22
N ASP A 88 -8.77 -16.94 22.36
CA ASP A 88 -7.56 -17.76 22.40
C ASP A 88 -7.68 -19.10 21.65
N GLN A 89 -8.89 -19.61 21.42
CA GLN A 89 -9.12 -20.85 20.66
C GLN A 89 -8.93 -20.66 19.14
N VAL A 90 -9.05 -19.42 18.65
CA VAL A 90 -8.96 -19.09 17.22
C VAL A 90 -7.94 -17.96 17.00
N PRO A 91 -6.66 -18.20 17.28
CA PRO A 91 -5.63 -17.17 17.21
C PRO A 91 -5.32 -16.80 15.75
N TYR A 92 -5.13 -15.52 15.47
CA TYR A 92 -4.67 -15.04 14.16
C TYR A 92 -3.74 -13.84 14.34
N TYR A 93 -2.97 -13.52 13.30
CA TYR A 93 -2.15 -12.31 13.23
C TYR A 93 -2.78 -11.25 12.35
N THR A 94 -2.63 -9.99 12.74
CA THR A 94 -3.01 -8.86 11.91
C THR A 94 -2.21 -8.90 10.61
N ASN A 95 -2.89 -8.73 9.47
CA ASN A 95 -2.24 -8.77 8.16
C ASN A 95 -1.12 -7.74 8.08
N SER A 96 0.05 -8.16 7.58
CA SER A 96 1.16 -7.28 7.24
C SER A 96 1.51 -6.28 8.36
N SER A 97 1.48 -4.97 8.04
CA SER A 97 1.55 -3.85 8.98
C SER A 97 0.23 -3.07 9.05
N HIS A 98 -0.90 -3.75 8.92
CA HIS A 98 -2.19 -3.12 9.13
C HIS A 98 -2.40 -2.80 10.61
N LEU A 99 -3.23 -1.80 10.89
CA LEU A 99 -3.80 -1.62 12.22
C LEU A 99 -4.70 -2.81 12.57
N PRO A 100 -4.85 -3.13 13.87
CA PRO A 100 -5.85 -4.09 14.31
C PRO A 100 -7.24 -3.73 13.78
N VAL A 101 -7.99 -4.74 13.33
CA VAL A 101 -9.30 -4.54 12.66
C VAL A 101 -10.37 -3.88 13.54
N GLY A 102 -10.19 -3.89 14.86
CA GLY A 102 -11.09 -3.24 15.83
C GLY A 102 -10.59 -1.88 16.35
N TYR A 103 -9.52 -1.32 15.78
CA TYR A 103 -8.84 -0.16 16.36
C TYR A 103 -9.69 1.12 16.39
N THR A 104 -10.28 1.52 15.26
CA THR A 104 -11.04 2.76 15.14
C THR A 104 -12.13 2.62 14.07
N ASP A 105 -13.22 3.38 14.22
CA ASP A 105 -14.27 3.60 13.22
C ASP A 105 -14.05 4.90 12.42
N ASP A 106 -13.05 5.71 12.77
CA ASP A 106 -12.65 6.87 11.98
C ASP A 106 -11.64 6.49 10.90
N ILE A 107 -12.07 6.54 9.64
CA ILE A 107 -11.21 6.19 8.49
C ILE A 107 -9.99 7.09 8.41
N PHE A 108 -10.10 8.38 8.73
CA PHE A 108 -9.02 9.33 8.57
C PHE A 108 -7.96 9.14 9.64
N SER A 109 -8.36 8.90 10.89
CA SER A 109 -7.44 8.45 11.95
C SER A 109 -6.67 7.18 11.57
N ALA A 110 -7.32 6.23 10.88
CA ALA A 110 -6.63 5.03 10.39
C ALA A 110 -5.67 5.33 9.23
N LEU A 111 -6.09 6.18 8.28
CA LEU A 111 -5.29 6.61 7.13
C LEU A 111 -4.06 7.41 7.56
N ASP A 112 -4.18 8.31 8.54
CA ASP A 112 -3.09 9.12 9.10
C ASP A 112 -1.92 8.24 9.59
N ILE A 113 -2.21 7.03 10.07
CA ILE A 113 -1.18 6.06 10.49
C ILE A 113 -0.75 5.16 9.33
N GLN A 114 -1.72 4.70 8.53
CA GLN A 114 -1.46 3.67 7.50
C GLN A 114 -0.78 4.24 6.25
N ASP A 115 -0.95 5.52 5.93
CA ASP A 115 -0.33 6.15 4.75
C ASP A 115 1.19 5.97 4.75
N ASP A 116 1.82 6.37 5.85
CA ASP A 116 3.26 6.26 6.03
C ASP A 116 3.79 4.83 6.04
N LEU A 117 2.95 3.84 6.41
CA LEU A 117 3.39 2.44 6.47
C LEU A 117 3.18 1.75 5.13
N GLN A 118 2.03 1.97 4.48
CA GLN A 118 1.68 1.28 3.24
C GLN A 118 2.51 1.77 2.05
N THR A 119 2.92 3.04 2.03
CA THR A 119 3.85 3.60 1.03
C THR A 119 5.26 2.99 1.09
N LEU A 120 5.60 2.30 2.19
CA LEU A 120 6.90 1.63 2.31
C LEU A 120 6.95 0.28 1.60
N TYR A 121 5.83 -0.29 1.19
CA TYR A 121 5.84 -1.48 0.34
C TYR A 121 6.19 -1.10 -1.09
N THR A 122 6.94 -1.96 -1.78
CA THR A 122 7.35 -1.73 -3.18
C THR A 122 6.49 -2.51 -4.17
N SER A 123 5.47 -3.22 -3.68
CA SER A 123 4.55 -4.02 -4.48
C SER A 123 3.15 -4.05 -3.85
N GLY A 124 2.51 -5.21 -3.76
CA GLY A 124 1.15 -5.37 -3.28
C GLY A 124 0.98 -4.82 -1.86
N THR A 125 0.17 -3.78 -1.73
CA THR A 125 -0.39 -3.29 -0.47
C THR A 125 -1.81 -2.83 -0.74
N VAL A 126 -2.66 -2.86 0.29
CA VAL A 126 -4.04 -2.40 0.21
C VAL A 126 -4.51 -1.85 1.55
N PHE A 127 -5.07 -0.65 1.54
CA PHE A 127 -5.86 -0.15 2.66
C PHE A 127 -7.33 -0.52 2.46
N HIS A 128 -7.90 -1.28 3.39
CA HIS A 128 -9.30 -1.67 3.30
C HIS A 128 -10.22 -0.70 4.03
N THR A 129 -10.98 0.10 3.30
CA THR A 129 -12.12 0.83 3.84
C THR A 129 -13.32 -0.12 3.97
N PHE A 130 -13.37 -0.89 5.06
CA PHE A 130 -14.52 -1.74 5.37
C PHE A 130 -15.70 -0.89 5.82
N LEU A 131 -16.78 -0.94 5.05
CA LEU A 131 -18.02 -0.21 5.32
C LEU A 131 -19.12 -1.21 5.69
N GLY A 132 -19.98 -0.85 6.65
CA GLY A 132 -21.11 -1.69 7.02
C GLY A 132 -22.15 -1.86 5.93
N GLU A 133 -22.55 -0.75 5.33
CA GLU A 133 -23.41 -0.77 4.16
C GLU A 133 -22.88 0.15 3.06
N LYS A 134 -23.50 0.05 1.88
CA LYS A 134 -23.16 0.94 0.77
C LYS A 134 -23.42 2.39 1.15
N LEU A 135 -22.57 3.28 0.66
CA LEU A 135 -22.75 4.72 0.84
C LEU A 135 -24.10 5.20 0.27
N PRO A 136 -24.68 6.28 0.84
CA PRO A 136 -26.01 6.77 0.46
C PRO A 136 -26.14 7.12 -1.03
N SER A 137 -25.05 7.58 -1.66
CA SER A 137 -25.04 7.96 -3.07
C SER A 137 -23.65 7.77 -3.69
N TRP A 138 -23.60 7.70 -5.03
CA TRP A 138 -22.35 7.72 -5.77
C TRP A 138 -21.54 9.00 -5.52
N LYS A 139 -22.20 10.13 -5.24
CA LYS A 139 -21.55 11.40 -4.88
C LYS A 139 -20.81 11.30 -3.55
N SER A 140 -21.41 10.63 -2.57
CA SER A 140 -20.75 10.35 -1.28
C SER A 140 -19.50 9.49 -1.49
N CYS A 141 -19.58 8.46 -2.33
CA CYS A 141 -18.43 7.63 -2.69
C CYS A 141 -17.34 8.42 -3.42
N MET A 142 -17.71 9.21 -4.43
CA MET A 142 -16.79 10.07 -5.18
C MET A 142 -16.07 11.05 -4.25
N ASN A 143 -16.80 11.71 -3.35
CA ASN A 143 -16.21 12.66 -2.41
C ASN A 143 -15.24 11.98 -1.44
N LEU A 144 -15.55 10.76 -0.97
CA LEU A 144 -14.63 10.00 -0.14
C LEU A 144 -13.35 9.62 -0.89
N VAL A 145 -13.50 9.05 -2.10
CA VAL A 145 -12.38 8.68 -2.96
C VAL A 145 -11.50 9.88 -3.25
N LYS A 146 -12.11 11.03 -3.60
CA LYS A 146 -11.42 12.29 -3.86
C LYS A 146 -10.65 12.77 -2.63
N LYS A 147 -11.29 12.83 -1.46
CA LYS A 147 -10.63 13.22 -0.20
C LYS A 147 -9.44 12.34 0.14
N ILE A 148 -9.56 11.02 -0.03
CA ILE A 148 -8.45 10.10 0.24
C ILE A 148 -7.30 10.38 -0.73
N ALA A 149 -7.59 10.45 -2.04
CA ALA A 149 -6.59 10.66 -3.08
C ALA A 149 -5.88 12.03 -3.01
N GLU A 150 -6.57 13.07 -2.53
CA GLU A 150 -5.99 14.42 -2.41
C GLU A 150 -5.14 14.61 -1.14
N ASN A 151 -5.35 13.78 -0.10
CA ASN A 151 -4.71 14.00 1.21
C ASN A 151 -3.72 12.90 1.63
N TYR A 152 -3.74 11.75 0.96
CA TYR A 152 -2.91 10.59 1.30
C TYR A 152 -2.22 10.01 0.05
N HIS A 153 -1.08 9.36 0.27
CA HIS A 153 -0.22 8.77 -0.76
C HIS A 153 -0.44 7.26 -0.95
N ILE A 154 -1.45 6.68 -0.28
CA ILE A 154 -1.73 5.24 -0.31
C ILE A 154 -1.90 4.77 -1.76
N PRO A 155 -1.09 3.79 -2.22
CA PRO A 155 -1.08 3.39 -3.63
C PRO A 155 -2.33 2.60 -4.04
N TYR A 156 -2.98 1.93 -3.08
CA TYR A 156 -4.21 1.18 -3.33
C TYR A 156 -5.09 1.13 -2.09
N TYR A 157 -6.35 1.53 -2.26
CA TYR A 157 -7.39 1.43 -1.25
C TYR A 157 -8.69 0.91 -1.84
N THR A 158 -9.52 0.28 -1.02
CA THR A 158 -10.80 -0.29 -1.44
C THR A 158 -11.96 0.30 -0.65
N ILE A 159 -13.05 0.65 -1.32
CA ILE A 159 -14.34 0.95 -0.68
C ILE A 159 -15.15 -0.35 -0.65
N SER A 160 -15.30 -0.95 0.53
CA SER A 160 -15.80 -2.33 0.66
C SER A 160 -17.04 -2.42 1.56
N PRO A 161 -18.25 -2.17 1.04
CA PRO A 161 -19.49 -2.39 1.77
C PRO A 161 -19.79 -3.89 1.96
N THR A 162 -20.41 -4.23 3.08
CA THR A 162 -21.05 -5.53 3.29
C THR A 162 -22.44 -5.54 2.63
N TYR A 163 -22.81 -6.68 2.04
CA TYR A 163 -24.13 -6.91 1.47
C TYR A 163 -24.54 -8.38 1.63
N SER A 164 -25.84 -8.63 1.55
CA SER A 164 -26.38 -9.99 1.71
C SER A 164 -27.20 -10.39 0.48
N VAL A 165 -27.24 -11.67 0.16
CA VAL A 165 -27.96 -12.21 -1.01
C VAL A 165 -28.89 -13.33 -0.58
N CYS A 166 -30.19 -13.19 -0.88
CA CYS A 166 -31.15 -14.29 -0.84
C CYS A 166 -31.23 -14.93 -2.23
N LYS A 167 -31.29 -16.26 -2.29
CA LYS A 167 -31.43 -17.00 -3.55
C LYS A 167 -32.70 -16.62 -4.33
N ASP A 168 -33.78 -16.33 -3.61
CA ASP A 168 -35.10 -16.06 -4.19
C ASP A 168 -35.37 -14.55 -4.38
N HIS A 169 -34.87 -13.72 -3.45
CA HIS A 169 -35.22 -12.29 -3.39
C HIS A 169 -34.07 -11.33 -3.71
N GLY A 170 -32.87 -11.83 -4.00
CA GLY A 170 -31.74 -11.02 -4.44
C GLY A 170 -31.03 -10.24 -3.32
N TYR A 171 -30.56 -9.03 -3.64
CA TYR A 171 -29.61 -8.26 -2.84
C TYR A 171 -30.27 -7.45 -1.70
N PHE A 172 -29.62 -7.48 -0.53
CA PHE A 172 -29.92 -6.65 0.63
C PHE A 172 -28.68 -5.84 1.03
N LYS A 173 -28.89 -4.62 1.52
CA LYS A 173 -27.82 -3.76 2.02
C LYS A 173 -27.36 -4.27 3.39
N GLY A 174 -26.05 -4.26 3.63
CA GLY A 174 -25.47 -4.65 4.91
C GLY A 174 -25.61 -6.14 5.22
N GLU A 175 -25.38 -6.45 6.50
CA GLU A 175 -25.52 -7.79 7.04
C GLU A 175 -26.98 -8.07 7.40
N VAL A 176 -27.60 -8.97 6.63
CA VAL A 176 -28.94 -9.48 6.85
C VAL A 176 -28.78 -10.99 6.88
N LEU A 177 -29.08 -11.66 8.00
CA LEU A 177 -28.85 -13.11 8.18
C LEU A 177 -30.04 -13.98 7.72
N ALA A 178 -31.24 -13.41 7.73
CA ALA A 178 -32.47 -14.04 7.29
C ALA A 178 -33.22 -13.09 6.36
N CYS A 179 -33.69 -13.59 5.22
CA CYS A 179 -34.39 -12.79 4.23
C CYS A 179 -35.70 -12.24 4.84
N PRO A 180 -35.94 -10.92 4.79
CA PRO A 180 -37.16 -10.33 5.34
C PRO A 180 -38.44 -10.75 4.60
N ASN A 181 -38.32 -11.27 3.36
CA ASN A 181 -39.46 -11.63 2.53
C ASN A 181 -39.89 -13.09 2.71
N CYS A 182 -38.94 -14.02 2.90
CA CYS A 182 -39.26 -15.46 3.01
C CYS A 182 -38.68 -16.16 4.24
N GLY A 183 -37.90 -15.48 5.08
CA GLY A 183 -37.26 -16.05 6.27
C GLY A 183 -36.07 -16.97 5.99
N ASN A 184 -35.78 -17.30 4.73
CA ASN A 184 -34.64 -18.15 4.36
C ASN A 184 -33.30 -17.49 4.72
N LYS A 185 -32.30 -18.32 5.07
CA LYS A 185 -30.94 -17.86 5.30
C LYS A 185 -30.35 -17.21 4.04
N THR A 186 -29.71 -16.08 4.24
CA THR A 186 -28.99 -15.30 3.22
C THR A 186 -27.50 -15.61 3.24
N GLU A 187 -26.84 -15.34 2.13
CA GLU A 187 -25.38 -15.34 2.04
C GLU A 187 -24.86 -13.92 2.28
N VAL A 188 -24.08 -13.72 3.33
CA VAL A 188 -23.46 -12.42 3.62
C VAL A 188 -22.11 -12.36 2.94
N TYR A 189 -21.92 -11.38 2.06
CA TYR A 189 -20.69 -11.12 1.33
C TYR A 189 -19.98 -9.92 1.92
N SER A 190 -18.71 -10.11 2.25
CA SER A 190 -17.78 -9.03 2.59
C SER A 190 -16.44 -9.26 1.89
N ARG A 191 -15.57 -8.26 1.92
CA ARG A 191 -14.20 -8.41 1.42
C ARG A 191 -13.35 -9.06 2.52
N ILE A 192 -12.72 -10.18 2.19
CA ILE A 192 -11.82 -10.90 3.12
C ILE A 192 -10.51 -10.11 3.27
N THR A 193 -9.62 -10.24 2.29
CA THR A 193 -8.31 -9.55 2.22
C THR A 193 -8.00 -9.05 0.81
N GLY A 194 -8.68 -9.56 -0.21
CA GLY A 194 -8.43 -9.17 -1.60
C GLY A 194 -9.65 -9.18 -2.49
N TYR A 195 -10.65 -10.02 -2.19
CA TYR A 195 -11.86 -10.19 -3.01
C TYR A 195 -13.11 -10.41 -2.14
N TYR A 196 -14.28 -10.30 -2.76
CA TYR A 196 -15.55 -10.59 -2.11
C TYR A 196 -15.78 -12.10 -2.03
N ARG A 197 -16.15 -12.58 -0.85
CA ARG A 197 -16.49 -13.98 -0.63
C ARG A 197 -17.55 -14.09 0.46
N PRO A 198 -18.49 -15.05 0.37
CA PRO A 198 -19.44 -15.26 1.44
C PRO A 198 -18.73 -15.62 2.74
N ILE A 199 -19.14 -14.99 3.84
CA ILE A 199 -18.49 -15.13 5.16
C ILE A 199 -18.53 -16.59 5.64
N GLN A 200 -19.60 -17.33 5.33
CA GLN A 200 -19.70 -18.76 5.66
C GLN A 200 -18.60 -19.63 5.03
N ASN A 201 -17.91 -19.14 4.01
CA ASN A 201 -16.84 -19.85 3.31
C ASN A 201 -15.44 -19.39 3.75
N TRP A 202 -15.34 -18.55 4.78
CA TRP A 202 -14.06 -18.09 5.30
C TRP A 202 -13.47 -19.12 6.27
N ASN A 203 -12.15 -19.10 6.45
CA ASN A 203 -11.51 -19.94 7.48
C ASN A 203 -11.74 -19.35 8.88
N ASP A 204 -11.57 -20.17 9.91
CA ASP A 204 -11.84 -19.80 11.30
C ASP A 204 -11.17 -18.49 11.72
N GLY A 205 -9.89 -18.29 11.38
CA GLY A 205 -9.17 -17.07 11.72
C GLY A 205 -9.73 -15.83 11.04
N LYS A 206 -10.11 -15.93 9.76
CA LYS A 206 -10.75 -14.80 9.05
C LYS A 206 -12.18 -14.56 9.50
N THR A 207 -12.93 -15.59 9.86
CA THR A 207 -14.23 -15.44 10.51
C THR A 207 -14.11 -14.77 11.88
N GLN A 208 -13.07 -15.11 12.65
CA GLN A 208 -12.79 -14.47 13.94
C GLN A 208 -12.34 -13.01 13.77
N GLU A 209 -11.48 -12.72 12.80
CA GLU A 209 -11.11 -11.34 12.42
C GLU A 209 -12.36 -10.51 12.05
N TYR A 210 -13.25 -11.05 11.23
CA TYR A 210 -14.47 -10.36 10.82
C TYR A 210 -15.35 -9.97 12.01
N LYS A 211 -15.51 -10.86 13.00
CA LYS A 211 -16.29 -10.57 14.23
C LYS A 211 -15.71 -9.42 15.05
N GLN A 212 -14.40 -9.22 15.00
CA GLN A 212 -13.69 -8.16 15.73
C GLN A 212 -13.53 -6.88 14.90
N ARG A 213 -13.96 -6.90 13.63
CA ARG A 213 -13.82 -5.78 12.72
C ARG A 213 -14.76 -4.65 13.14
N LYS A 214 -14.19 -3.47 13.34
CA LYS A 214 -14.96 -2.24 13.46
C LYS A 214 -15.06 -1.60 12.08
N GLU A 215 -16.28 -1.41 11.62
CA GLU A 215 -16.54 -0.79 10.32
C GLU A 215 -16.40 0.72 10.43
N TYR A 216 -15.97 1.37 9.34
CA TYR A 216 -15.78 2.82 9.37
C TYR A 216 -17.11 3.58 9.33
N ASP A 217 -17.27 4.53 10.24
CA ASP A 217 -18.43 5.40 10.31
C ASP A 217 -18.18 6.68 9.49
N MET A 218 -18.79 6.74 8.32
CA MET A 218 -18.64 7.83 7.37
C MET A 218 -19.30 9.13 7.80
N ASN A 219 -20.22 9.09 8.76
CA ASN A 219 -20.86 10.30 9.29
C ASN A 219 -20.00 10.97 10.36
N ASN A 220 -19.21 10.19 11.09
CA ASN A 220 -18.41 10.68 12.23
C ASN A 220 -16.91 10.73 11.96
N SER A 221 -16.43 10.18 10.84
CA SER A 221 -15.03 10.26 10.43
C SER A 221 -14.60 11.69 10.13
N LYS A 222 -13.44 12.12 10.67
CA LYS A 222 -12.96 13.50 10.57
C LYS A 222 -11.55 13.56 10.00
N LEU A 223 -11.40 14.25 8.88
CA LEU A 223 -10.08 14.60 8.36
C LEU A 223 -9.46 15.64 9.30
N THR A 224 -8.32 15.30 9.91
CA THR A 224 -7.63 16.18 10.87
C THR A 224 -6.47 16.94 10.22
N ASN A 225 -5.89 16.38 9.16
CA ASN A 225 -4.79 16.93 8.40
C ASN A 225 -5.30 17.48 7.07
N ASP A 226 -5.74 18.74 7.05
CA ASP A 226 -5.97 19.46 5.79
C ASP A 226 -4.60 19.88 5.24
N ASN A 227 -3.87 18.91 4.68
CA ASN A 227 -2.62 19.20 3.95
C ASN A 227 -2.89 20.00 2.66
N CYS A 228 -4.16 20.18 2.30
CA CYS A 228 -4.60 21.00 1.20
C CYS A 228 -5.11 22.37 1.71
N SER A 229 -4.18 23.30 1.99
CA SER A 229 -4.56 24.71 2.10
C SER A 229 -5.10 25.19 0.74
N PRO A 230 -6.23 25.93 0.68
CA PRO A 230 -6.74 26.48 -0.57
C PRO A 230 -5.82 27.54 -1.22
N THR A 231 -4.66 27.82 -0.62
CA THR A 231 -3.62 28.71 -1.16
C THR A 231 -2.57 28.01 -2.02
N THR A 232 -2.54 26.68 -2.09
CA THR A 232 -1.77 25.94 -3.09
C THR A 232 -2.74 25.09 -3.89
N GLY A 233 -3.40 25.74 -4.85
CA GLY A 233 -4.27 25.05 -5.79
C GLY A 233 -3.54 23.89 -6.43
N CYS A 234 -4.08 22.68 -6.28
CA CYS A 234 -3.86 21.59 -7.22
C CYS A 234 -4.58 21.92 -8.54
N ALA A 235 -4.14 23.00 -9.18
CA ALA A 235 -4.23 23.10 -10.62
C ALA A 235 -2.92 22.51 -11.13
N LEU A 236 -2.99 21.50 -12.00
CA LEU A 236 -1.90 21.30 -12.95
C LEU A 236 -1.72 22.68 -13.62
N PRO A 237 -0.55 23.33 -13.53
CA PRO A 237 -0.35 24.53 -14.33
C PRO A 237 -0.52 24.10 -15.79
N ASP A 238 -1.48 24.72 -16.48
CA ASP A 238 -1.47 24.77 -17.93
C ASP A 238 -0.18 25.52 -18.32
N LEU A 239 0.92 24.77 -18.39
CA LEU A 239 2.16 25.26 -18.95
C LEU A 239 1.98 25.29 -20.45
N GLU A 240 1.56 26.44 -20.97
CA GLU A 240 1.87 26.83 -22.34
C GLU A 240 3.40 26.77 -22.48
N ILE A 241 3.89 25.75 -23.20
CA ILE A 241 5.31 25.61 -23.52
C ILE A 241 5.60 26.59 -24.66
N ASP A 242 5.84 27.84 -24.30
CA ASP A 242 6.42 28.83 -25.19
C ASP A 242 7.92 28.94 -24.88
N GLY A 243 8.73 28.27 -25.70
CA GLY A 243 10.18 28.30 -25.57
C GLY A 243 10.85 27.04 -26.15
N ALA A 244 11.44 27.17 -27.33
CA ALA A 244 12.34 26.18 -27.88
C ALA A 244 13.49 25.90 -26.90
N VAL A 245 13.48 24.71 -26.29
CA VAL A 245 14.53 24.25 -25.37
C VAL A 245 15.72 23.77 -26.19
N GLU A 246 16.93 24.25 -25.89
CA GLU A 246 18.17 23.56 -26.27
C GLU A 246 18.16 22.18 -25.62
N ILE A 247 17.78 21.16 -26.39
CA ILE A 247 17.75 19.78 -25.94
C ILE A 247 19.19 19.38 -25.61
N ASN A 248 19.47 19.14 -24.32
CA ASN A 248 20.71 18.52 -23.91
C ASN A 248 20.81 17.16 -24.61
N LYS A 249 21.77 16.99 -25.51
CA LYS A 249 21.90 15.80 -26.38
C LYS A 249 22.44 14.57 -25.63
N ASN A 250 22.57 14.66 -24.31
CA ASN A 250 23.08 13.58 -23.47
C ASN A 250 21.95 12.76 -22.87
N THR A 251 22.25 11.50 -22.57
CA THR A 251 21.36 10.65 -21.77
C THR A 251 21.32 11.18 -20.34
N MET A 252 20.14 11.29 -19.72
CA MET A 252 19.99 11.78 -18.34
C MET A 252 19.33 10.71 -17.47
N LEU A 253 19.85 10.52 -16.25
CA LEU A 253 19.25 9.66 -15.24
C LEU A 253 18.78 10.51 -14.06
N PHE A 254 17.47 10.57 -13.84
CA PHE A 254 16.91 11.15 -12.62
C PHE A 254 16.87 10.12 -11.50
N ALA A 255 17.39 10.48 -10.33
CA ALA A 255 17.50 9.64 -9.14
C ALA A 255 17.15 10.43 -7.87
N THR A 256 17.06 9.74 -6.73
CA THR A 256 17.11 10.37 -5.40
C THR A 256 18.10 9.65 -4.50
N HIS A 257 18.60 10.33 -3.47
CA HIS A 257 19.61 9.79 -2.55
C HIS A 257 19.12 8.57 -1.77
N THR A 258 17.84 8.55 -1.44
CA THR A 258 17.19 7.51 -0.64
C THR A 258 16.67 6.34 -1.49
N CYS A 259 16.70 6.44 -2.82
CA CYS A 259 16.10 5.47 -3.72
C CYS A 259 17.01 4.25 -3.98
N PRO A 260 16.65 3.04 -3.49
CA PRO A 260 17.46 1.84 -3.69
C PRO A 260 17.49 1.39 -5.16
N ASN A 261 16.37 1.52 -5.88
CA ASN A 261 16.29 1.18 -7.31
C ASN A 261 17.18 2.10 -8.17
N CYS A 262 17.46 3.31 -7.70
CA CYS A 262 18.33 4.26 -8.38
C CYS A 262 19.79 3.82 -8.31
N LYS A 263 20.23 3.25 -7.17
CA LYS A 263 21.55 2.62 -7.04
C LYS A 263 21.73 1.46 -8.03
N MET A 264 20.68 0.64 -8.19
CA MET A 264 20.69 -0.46 -9.16
C MET A 264 20.76 0.05 -10.61
N ALA A 265 19.92 1.01 -10.98
CA ALA A 265 19.92 1.59 -12.33
C ALA A 265 21.30 2.20 -12.68
N LYS A 266 21.89 2.94 -11.73
CA LYS A 266 23.25 3.50 -11.85
C LYS A 266 24.27 2.40 -12.17
N MET A 267 24.31 1.36 -11.35
CA MET A 267 25.24 0.24 -11.52
C MET A 267 25.05 -0.50 -12.84
N LEU A 268 23.80 -0.70 -13.28
CA LEU A 268 23.49 -1.35 -14.56
C LEU A 268 24.01 -0.54 -15.74
N LEU A 269 23.78 0.78 -15.74
CA LEU A 269 24.25 1.69 -16.79
C LEU A 269 25.78 1.78 -16.81
N ASP A 270 26.41 1.88 -15.64
CA ASP A 270 27.87 1.91 -15.49
C ASP A 270 28.49 0.61 -16.02
N LYS A 271 27.91 -0.56 -15.69
CA LYS A 271 28.36 -1.87 -16.17
C LYS A 271 28.21 -2.03 -17.68
N ALA A 272 27.17 -1.43 -18.25
CA ALA A 272 26.92 -1.42 -19.70
C ALA A 272 27.79 -0.39 -20.44
N GLY A 273 28.57 0.44 -19.73
CA GLY A 273 29.39 1.49 -20.32
C GLY A 273 28.57 2.63 -20.95
N ILE A 274 27.30 2.78 -20.55
CA ILE A 274 26.42 3.84 -21.04
C ILE A 274 26.73 5.12 -20.26
N LYS A 275 27.12 6.19 -20.97
CA LYS A 275 27.32 7.51 -20.36
C LYS A 275 25.98 8.20 -20.15
N TYR A 276 25.79 8.79 -18.97
CA TYR A 276 24.62 9.57 -18.62
C TYR A 276 24.98 10.69 -17.64
N ASP A 277 24.17 11.75 -17.65
CA ASP A 277 24.19 12.82 -16.67
C ASP A 277 23.26 12.43 -15.50
N LEU A 278 23.79 12.37 -14.28
CA LEU A 278 23.01 12.00 -13.08
C LEU A 278 22.42 13.26 -12.43
N ILE A 279 21.10 13.29 -12.28
CA ILE A 279 20.37 14.42 -11.69
C ILE A 279 19.61 13.91 -10.46
N TYR A 280 19.88 14.48 -9.30
CA TYR A 280 19.18 14.13 -8.06
C TYR A 280 17.95 15.02 -7.87
N ALA A 281 16.76 14.45 -8.10
CA ALA A 281 15.50 15.17 -8.05
C ALA A 281 15.09 15.61 -6.62
N ASP A 282 15.74 15.07 -5.59
CA ASP A 282 15.54 15.46 -4.19
C ASP A 282 16.42 16.64 -3.74
N GLU A 283 17.31 17.15 -4.59
CA GLU A 283 18.08 18.36 -4.33
C GLU A 283 17.29 19.61 -4.73
N GLU A 284 17.32 20.66 -3.91
CA GLU A 284 16.54 21.90 -4.12
C GLU A 284 16.83 22.55 -5.49
N GLU A 285 18.10 22.53 -5.91
CA GLU A 285 18.59 23.11 -7.16
C GLU A 285 18.05 22.37 -8.40
N ASN A 286 17.64 21.10 -8.25
CA ASN A 286 17.21 20.23 -9.34
C ASN A 286 15.68 20.04 -9.41
N LYS A 287 14.92 20.58 -8.45
CA LYS A 287 13.44 20.46 -8.41
C LYS A 287 12.77 21.05 -9.65
N GLU A 288 13.19 22.24 -10.07
CA GLU A 288 12.66 22.86 -11.30
C GLU A 288 12.97 22.02 -12.54
N ILE A 289 14.16 21.42 -12.61
CA ILE A 289 14.57 20.58 -13.73
C ILE A 289 13.71 19.31 -13.77
N ALA A 290 13.54 18.63 -12.63
CA ALA A 290 12.70 17.44 -12.53
C ALA A 290 11.23 17.73 -12.94
N LEU A 291 10.69 18.88 -12.53
CA LEU A 291 9.36 19.32 -12.92
C LEU A 291 9.26 19.62 -14.42
N ARG A 292 10.25 20.31 -15.01
CA ARG A 292 10.30 20.61 -16.44
C ARG A 292 10.31 19.36 -17.32
N TYR A 293 11.02 18.31 -16.87
CA TYR A 293 11.04 17.01 -17.55
C TYR A 293 9.87 16.09 -17.17
N ASN A 294 8.92 16.58 -16.35
CA ASN A 294 7.77 15.85 -15.84
C ASN A 294 8.14 14.51 -15.19
N VAL A 295 9.19 14.52 -14.36
CA VAL A 295 9.69 13.33 -13.67
C VAL A 295 8.80 13.02 -12.47
N LEU A 296 7.88 12.07 -12.64
CA LEU A 296 6.93 11.65 -11.60
C LEU A 296 7.49 10.57 -10.65
N LYS A 297 8.54 9.86 -11.07
CA LYS A 297 9.14 8.74 -10.33
C LYS A 297 10.62 8.59 -10.65
N VAL A 298 11.34 7.95 -9.74
CA VAL A 298 12.77 7.63 -9.88
C VAL A 298 13.02 6.13 -9.64
N PRO A 299 14.03 5.51 -10.28
CA PRO A 299 14.87 6.11 -11.32
C PRO A 299 14.11 6.28 -12.64
N THR A 300 14.43 7.32 -13.40
CA THR A 300 13.90 7.52 -14.76
C THR A 300 15.04 7.94 -15.69
N LEU A 301 15.23 7.19 -16.78
CA LEU A 301 16.28 7.42 -17.77
C LEU A 301 15.67 8.07 -19.02
N PHE A 302 16.23 9.18 -19.45
CA PHE A 302 15.91 9.87 -20.69
C PHE A 302 17.02 9.65 -21.69
N VAL A 303 16.72 8.97 -22.79
CA VAL A 303 17.67 8.67 -23.87
C VAL A 303 17.33 9.54 -25.09
N PRO A 304 18.25 10.37 -25.59
CA PRO A 304 17.96 11.29 -26.69
C PRO A 304 17.65 10.54 -28.01
N LYS A 305 16.63 11.01 -28.73
CA LYS A 305 16.24 10.59 -30.09
C LYS A 305 16.07 11.82 -30.99
N ASP A 306 15.91 11.59 -32.30
CA ASP A 306 15.87 12.63 -33.33
C ASP A 306 14.88 13.78 -33.03
N ASN A 307 13.75 13.50 -32.37
CA ASN A 307 12.75 14.50 -31.96
C ASN A 307 12.34 14.38 -30.47
N GLY A 308 13.31 14.28 -29.56
CA GLY A 308 13.05 14.34 -28.11
C GLY A 308 13.76 13.26 -27.32
N PHE A 309 13.08 12.64 -26.36
CA PHE A 309 13.62 11.59 -25.51
C PHE A 309 12.76 10.32 -25.54
N GLU A 310 13.41 9.17 -25.59
CA GLU A 310 12.82 7.92 -25.16
C GLU A 310 12.99 7.78 -23.65
N VAL A 311 11.89 7.55 -22.94
CA VAL A 311 11.85 7.56 -21.47
C VAL A 311 11.68 6.14 -20.95
N PHE A 312 12.59 5.73 -20.06
CA PHE A 312 12.54 4.44 -19.37
C PHE A 312 12.37 4.69 -17.88
N GLU A 313 11.18 4.39 -17.39
CA GLU A 313 10.82 4.57 -15.99
C GLU A 313 11.19 3.31 -15.20
N ASN A 314 11.64 3.42 -13.96
CA ASN A 314 12.05 2.32 -13.07
C ASN A 314 13.28 1.49 -13.52
N ALA A 315 13.88 0.75 -12.58
CA ALA A 315 15.11 -0.01 -12.83
C ALA A 315 14.91 -1.19 -13.80
N SER A 316 13.71 -1.77 -13.88
CA SER A 316 13.43 -2.89 -14.78
C SER A 316 13.39 -2.43 -16.24
N ASN A 317 12.73 -1.29 -16.55
CA ASN A 317 12.71 -0.81 -17.94
C ASN A 317 14.08 -0.30 -18.39
N ILE A 318 14.87 0.27 -17.48
CA ILE A 318 16.27 0.62 -17.74
C ILE A 318 17.11 -0.63 -18.05
N LYS A 319 16.89 -1.73 -17.31
CA LYS A 319 17.54 -3.02 -17.60
C LYS A 319 17.14 -3.54 -19.00
N ASP A 320 15.84 -3.53 -19.31
CA ASP A 320 15.35 -3.97 -20.63
C ASP A 320 15.94 -3.12 -21.77
N PHE A 321 16.13 -1.81 -21.55
CA PHE A 321 16.82 -0.92 -22.51
C PHE A 321 18.27 -1.34 -22.74
N ILE A 322 19.01 -1.62 -21.66
CA ILE A 322 20.41 -2.06 -21.74
C ILE A 322 20.52 -3.38 -22.51
N GLU A 323 19.62 -4.33 -22.28
CA GLU A 323 19.62 -5.63 -22.95
C GLU A 323 19.28 -5.55 -24.45
N ARG A 324 18.60 -4.48 -24.89
CA ARG A 324 18.24 -4.25 -26.30
C ARG A 324 19.33 -3.54 -27.11
N LYS A 325 20.41 -3.09 -26.47
CA LYS A 325 21.45 -2.25 -27.06
C LYS A 325 22.75 -3.02 -27.22
#